data_AF-A0ABD8AY54-F1
#
_entry.id   AF-A0ABD8AY54-F1
#
_cell.length_a   1.000
_cell.length_b   1.000
_cell.length_c   1.000
_cell.angle_alpha   90.00
_cell.angle_beta   90.00
_cell.angle_gamma   90.00
#
_symmetry.space_group_name_H-M   'P 1'
#
loop_
_entity.id
_entity.type
_entity.pdbx_description
1 polymer ?
#
loop_
_entity_poly.entity_id
_entity_poly.type
_entity_poly.pdbx_seq_one_letter_code
_entity_poly.pdbx_strand_id
1 'polypeptide(L)'
;MSLNAQSYRLENQTFVDPSGKQLSDHYPITAEFVYSTSSQYQLSSTIGGSGGSGFNDLNHIPESRPSSVVLNSGNRVDGISMLYRDGTDLAHGGQSNIATLNLADGEYLTEATIGQGTRNGDKRIFYVELSTNLGNKVEGGQKTSDQIKLEAPAGWYIAGFYGRAGQELDLLGVIYRPLN
;
A
#
# COMPACT_ATOMS: atom_id res chain seq x y z
N MET A 1 -13.79 -12.40 3.04
CA MET A 1 -12.44 -12.60 3.63
C MET A 1 -12.58 -13.35 4.92
N SER A 2 -11.71 -14.33 5.18
CA SER A 2 -11.68 -15.10 6.43
C SER A 2 -10.24 -15.45 6.77
N LEU A 3 -9.93 -15.56 8.06
CA LEU A 3 -8.69 -16.13 8.56
C LEU A 3 -9.06 -17.06 9.72
N ASN A 4 -8.87 -18.36 9.54
CA ASN A 4 -9.20 -19.36 10.54
C ASN A 4 -7.95 -20.15 10.88
N ALA A 5 -7.66 -20.27 12.18
CA ALA A 5 -6.68 -21.24 12.66
C ALA A 5 -7.28 -22.64 12.47
N GLN A 6 -6.73 -23.41 11.55
CA GLN A 6 -7.15 -24.78 11.27
C GLN A 6 -6.59 -25.74 12.32
N SER A 7 -5.35 -25.51 12.75
CA SER A 7 -4.72 -26.31 13.79
C SER A 7 -3.68 -25.49 14.57
N TYR A 8 -3.45 -25.89 15.82
CA TYR A 8 -2.37 -25.44 16.68
C TYR A 8 -1.84 -26.65 17.43
N ARG A 9 -0.52 -26.86 17.39
CA ARG A 9 0.14 -27.99 18.04
C ARG A 9 1.43 -27.57 18.72
N LEU A 10 1.63 -28.08 19.93
CA LEU A 10 2.93 -28.10 20.59
C LEU A 10 3.68 -29.34 20.10
N GLU A 11 4.81 -29.14 19.43
CA GLU A 11 5.65 -30.21 18.89
C GLU A 11 6.66 -30.72 19.93
N ASN A 12 6.20 -30.93 21.16
CA ASN A 12 7.03 -31.24 22.33
C ASN A 12 7.68 -32.63 22.32
N GLN A 13 7.33 -33.48 21.34
CA GLN A 13 7.93 -34.81 21.14
C GLN A 13 8.78 -34.88 19.85
N THR A 14 8.66 -33.89 18.95
CA THR A 14 9.31 -33.91 17.64
C THR A 14 10.73 -33.33 17.71
N PHE A 15 10.98 -32.44 18.68
CA PHE A 15 12.24 -31.72 18.85
C PHE A 15 12.88 -32.02 20.21
N VAL A 16 13.15 -33.31 20.42
CA VAL A 16 13.78 -33.85 21.63
C VAL A 16 15.09 -34.57 21.30
N ASP A 17 15.97 -34.70 22.30
CA ASP A 17 17.18 -35.52 22.21
C ASP A 17 16.85 -37.03 22.18
N PRO A 18 17.83 -37.93 21.99
CA PRO A 18 17.60 -39.38 21.99
C PRO A 18 17.03 -39.95 23.31
N SER A 19 17.09 -39.18 24.41
CA SER A 19 16.51 -39.53 25.71
C SER A 19 15.12 -38.91 25.94
N GLY A 20 14.55 -38.23 24.93
CA GLY A 20 13.25 -37.57 25.01
C GLY A 20 13.27 -36.23 25.74
N LYS A 21 14.44 -35.65 26.03
CA LYS A 21 14.54 -34.31 26.64
C LYS A 21 14.48 -33.22 25.59
N GLN A 22 13.82 -32.13 25.93
CA GLN A 22 13.68 -30.97 25.05
C GLN A 22 15.05 -30.33 24.73
N LEU A 23 15.22 -29.94 23.46
CA LEU A 23 16.46 -29.32 22.96
C LEU A 23 16.51 -27.79 23.13
N SER A 24 15.40 -27.19 23.54
CA SER A 24 15.23 -25.76 23.80
C SER A 24 14.45 -25.60 25.10
N ASP A 25 14.59 -24.47 25.76
CA ASP A 25 13.73 -24.02 26.86
C ASP A 25 12.33 -23.58 26.38
N HIS A 26 12.06 -23.59 25.07
CA HIS A 26 10.77 -23.28 24.45
C HIS A 26 10.26 -24.45 23.61
N TYR A 27 8.95 -24.72 23.69
CA TYR A 27 8.32 -25.75 22.87
C TYR A 27 8.14 -25.23 21.44
N PRO A 28 8.59 -25.97 20.42
CA PRO A 28 8.28 -25.63 19.05
C PRO A 28 6.76 -25.72 18.85
N ILE A 29 6.22 -24.76 18.10
CA ILE A 29 4.80 -24.65 17.81
C ILE A 29 4.61 -24.75 16.31
N THR A 30 3.62 -25.53 15.89
CA THR A 30 3.11 -25.50 14.53
C THR A 30 1.68 -24.96 14.55
N ALA A 31 1.36 -24.07 13.61
CA ALA A 31 0.01 -23.57 13.40
C ALA A 31 -0.30 -23.56 11.91
N GLU A 32 -1.49 -24.02 11.55
CA GLU A 32 -2.00 -23.99 10.18
C GLU A 32 -3.16 -23.01 10.11
N PHE A 33 -3.16 -22.19 9.06
CA PHE A 33 -4.21 -21.21 8.81
C PHE A 33 -4.84 -21.45 7.44
N VAL A 34 -6.16 -21.39 7.39
CA VAL A 34 -6.91 -21.33 6.14
C VAL A 34 -7.50 -19.94 6.02
N TYR A 35 -7.26 -19.31 4.88
CA TYR A 35 -7.74 -17.96 4.61
C TYR A 35 -8.41 -17.85 3.25
N SER A 36 -9.30 -16.87 3.13
CA SER A 36 -9.89 -16.44 1.86
C SER A 36 -9.69 -14.94 1.69
N THR A 37 -9.32 -14.51 0.49
CA THR A 37 -9.19 -13.10 0.15
C THR A 37 -10.53 -12.52 -0.33
N SER A 38 -10.63 -11.19 -0.42
CA SER A 38 -11.77 -10.55 -1.06
C SER A 38 -11.59 -10.57 -2.58
N SER A 39 -12.66 -10.82 -3.34
CA SER A 39 -12.65 -10.60 -4.79
C SER A 39 -12.82 -9.12 -5.16
N GLN A 40 -13.07 -8.25 -4.18
CA GLN A 40 -13.30 -6.81 -4.38
C GLN A 40 -12.03 -5.98 -4.23
N TYR A 41 -10.96 -6.55 -3.68
CA TYR A 41 -9.73 -5.82 -3.39
C TYR A 41 -8.49 -6.65 -3.71
N GLN A 42 -7.46 -5.98 -4.23
CA GLN A 42 -6.12 -6.53 -4.37
C GLN A 42 -5.11 -5.47 -3.95
N LEU A 43 -4.10 -5.84 -3.17
CA LEU A 43 -2.99 -4.94 -2.82
C LEU A 43 -1.82 -5.21 -3.77
N SER A 44 -1.09 -4.16 -4.11
CA SER A 44 0.17 -4.26 -4.85
C SER A 44 1.32 -4.78 -3.96
N SER A 45 2.55 -4.74 -4.49
CA SER A 45 3.74 -4.64 -3.64
C SER A 45 3.92 -3.20 -3.13
N THR A 46 4.81 -3.01 -2.16
CA THR A 46 5.20 -1.68 -1.67
C THR A 46 6.67 -1.38 -1.94
N ILE A 47 7.03 -0.11 -1.97
CA ILE A 47 8.43 0.36 -1.93
C ILE A 47 8.59 1.41 -0.82
N GLY A 48 9.78 1.53 -0.23
CA GLY A 48 10.10 2.57 0.74
C GLY A 48 10.76 2.05 2.02
N GLY A 49 10.71 2.86 3.07
CA GLY A 49 11.41 2.66 4.34
C GLY A 49 10.52 2.35 5.54
N SER A 50 11.15 2.34 6.70
CA SER A 50 10.54 1.89 7.97
C SER A 50 9.94 3.01 8.83
N GLY A 51 10.20 4.27 8.46
CA GLY A 51 9.73 5.45 9.18
C GLY A 51 8.21 5.64 9.20
N GLY A 52 7.76 6.72 9.82
CA GLY A 52 6.34 7.10 9.88
C GLY A 52 5.45 6.12 10.64
N SER A 53 4.15 6.38 10.58
CA SER A 53 3.08 5.51 11.08
C SER A 53 2.41 4.79 9.91
N GLY A 54 2.02 3.53 10.12
CA GLY A 54 1.32 2.75 9.11
C GLY A 54 -0.09 3.28 8.82
N PHE A 55 -0.48 3.32 7.55
CA PHE A 55 -1.84 3.63 7.11
C PHE A 55 -2.32 2.60 6.08
N ASN A 56 -3.64 2.43 5.98
CA ASN A 56 -4.28 1.54 5.02
C ASN A 56 -5.71 1.99 4.73
N ASP A 57 -5.98 2.32 3.47
CA ASP A 57 -7.30 2.80 3.04
C ASP A 57 -8.34 1.69 2.87
N LEU A 58 -7.96 0.41 2.88
CA LEU A 58 -8.80 -0.70 2.42
C LEU A 58 -10.22 -0.73 3.02
N ASN A 59 -10.37 -0.44 4.32
CA ASN A 59 -11.67 -0.43 5.00
C ASN A 59 -12.40 0.92 4.94
N HIS A 60 -11.76 1.94 4.35
CA HIS A 60 -12.25 3.31 4.26
C HIS A 60 -12.56 3.74 2.82
N ILE A 61 -12.19 2.94 1.81
CA ILE A 61 -12.55 3.16 0.40
C ILE A 61 -14.08 2.99 0.26
N PRO A 62 -14.83 4.05 -0.12
CA PRO A 62 -16.26 3.94 -0.33
C PRO A 62 -16.60 3.23 -1.64
N GLU A 63 -17.89 2.98 -1.87
CA GLU A 63 -18.39 2.47 -3.16
C GLU A 63 -18.34 3.52 -4.28
N SER A 64 -18.33 4.81 -3.93
CA SER A 64 -18.21 5.89 -4.90
C SER A 64 -16.82 5.89 -5.55
N ARG A 65 -16.74 6.28 -6.83
CA ARG A 65 -15.45 6.35 -7.54
C ARG A 65 -14.61 7.53 -7.04
N PRO A 66 -13.27 7.44 -7.14
CA PRO A 66 -12.41 8.60 -6.98
C PRO A 66 -12.83 9.75 -7.91
N SER A 67 -12.76 10.98 -7.40
CA SER A 67 -13.00 12.22 -8.13
C SER A 67 -11.72 13.02 -8.35
N SER A 68 -10.74 12.91 -7.44
CA SER A 68 -9.42 13.48 -7.64
C SER A 68 -8.36 12.77 -6.81
N VAL A 69 -7.10 12.98 -7.20
CA VAL A 69 -5.93 12.62 -6.40
C VAL A 69 -5.02 13.84 -6.27
N VAL A 70 -4.45 14.00 -5.08
CA VAL A 70 -3.61 15.14 -4.72
C VAL A 70 -2.26 14.61 -4.25
N LEU A 71 -1.17 15.13 -4.83
CA LEU A 71 0.19 14.94 -4.35
C LEU A 71 0.66 16.22 -3.66
N ASN A 72 1.18 16.08 -2.44
CA ASN A 72 1.92 17.12 -1.73
C ASN A 72 3.40 16.79 -1.87
N SER A 73 4.20 17.66 -2.49
CA SER A 73 5.62 17.36 -2.71
C SER A 73 6.55 18.56 -2.76
N GLY A 74 7.79 18.31 -2.34
CA GLY A 74 8.95 19.16 -2.55
C GLY A 74 10.09 18.34 -3.16
N ASN A 75 11.19 18.18 -2.43
CA ASN A 75 12.28 17.28 -2.85
C ASN A 75 11.91 15.79 -2.77
N ARG A 76 10.82 15.48 -2.05
CA ARG A 76 10.24 14.15 -1.84
C ARG A 76 8.72 14.29 -1.88
N VAL A 77 8.01 13.17 -1.87
CA VAL A 77 6.55 13.20 -1.73
C VAL A 77 6.22 13.30 -0.26
N ASP A 78 5.66 14.44 0.12
CA ASP A 78 5.33 14.79 1.49
C ASP A 78 4.01 14.12 1.92
N GLY A 79 3.04 14.06 1.00
CA GLY A 79 1.75 13.44 1.26
C GLY A 79 0.95 13.11 0.00
N ILE A 80 -0.10 12.32 0.18
CA ILE A 80 -1.02 11.90 -0.87
C ILE A 80 -2.44 11.87 -0.33
N SER A 81 -3.40 12.33 -1.14
CA SER A 81 -4.82 12.27 -0.82
C SER A 81 -5.65 11.77 -2.00
N MET A 82 -6.71 11.02 -1.72
CA MET A 82 -7.72 10.62 -2.70
C MET A 82 -9.10 11.08 -2.23
N LEU A 83 -9.72 11.93 -3.04
CA LEU A 83 -11.09 12.38 -2.84
C LEU A 83 -12.02 11.50 -3.66
N TYR A 84 -13.15 11.11 -3.07
CA TYR A 84 -14.18 10.30 -3.71
C TYR A 84 -15.42 11.14 -4.01
N ARG A 85 -16.27 10.65 -4.91
CA ARG A 85 -17.46 11.38 -5.40
C ARG A 85 -18.53 11.58 -4.33
N ASP A 86 -18.51 10.80 -3.25
CA ASP A 86 -19.39 11.02 -2.08
C ASP A 86 -18.82 12.04 -1.07
N GLY A 87 -17.65 12.60 -1.32
CA GLY A 87 -16.98 13.54 -0.43
C GLY A 87 -16.07 12.89 0.62
N THR A 88 -15.92 11.56 0.63
CA THR A 88 -14.88 10.90 1.42
C THR A 88 -13.51 11.40 0.97
N ASP A 89 -12.66 11.80 1.92
CA ASP A 89 -11.28 12.24 1.67
C ASP A 89 -10.33 11.40 2.53
N LEU A 90 -9.45 10.65 1.87
CA LEU A 90 -8.42 9.84 2.52
C LEU A 90 -7.06 10.46 2.25
N ALA A 91 -6.45 11.03 3.29
CA ALA A 91 -5.23 11.82 3.21
C ALA A 91 -4.14 11.30 4.15
N HIS A 92 -2.92 11.21 3.66
CA HIS A 92 -1.75 10.70 4.40
C HIS A 92 -0.51 11.56 4.17
N GLY A 93 0.30 11.73 5.20
CA GLY A 93 1.55 12.50 5.13
C GLY A 93 1.38 13.98 5.47
N GLY A 94 2.37 14.77 5.06
CA GLY A 94 2.42 16.22 5.25
C GLY A 94 1.84 17.02 4.08
N GLN A 95 1.83 18.34 4.26
CA GLN A 95 1.41 19.31 3.25
C GLN A 95 2.62 20.06 2.70
N SER A 96 2.56 20.38 1.40
CA SER A 96 3.65 21.02 0.68
C SER A 96 3.11 21.65 -0.61
N ASN A 97 3.87 21.66 -1.70
CA ASN A 97 3.36 22.10 -2.99
C ASN A 97 2.37 21.06 -3.53
N ILE A 98 1.20 21.54 -3.92
CA ILE A 98 0.08 20.72 -4.35
C ILE A 98 0.11 20.51 -5.87
N ALA A 99 0.02 19.26 -6.29
CA ALA A 99 -0.33 18.88 -7.65
C ALA A 99 -1.61 18.02 -7.61
N THR A 100 -2.63 18.42 -8.36
CA THR A 100 -3.94 17.77 -8.35
C THR A 100 -4.26 17.21 -9.74
N LEU A 101 -4.74 15.97 -9.78
CA LEU A 101 -5.41 15.41 -10.93
C LEU A 101 -6.89 15.23 -10.61
N ASN A 102 -7.73 16.00 -11.31
CA ASN A 102 -9.17 15.80 -11.29
C ASN A 102 -9.53 14.74 -12.32
N LEU A 103 -10.35 13.77 -11.92
CA LEU A 103 -10.78 12.67 -12.75
C LEU A 103 -12.13 13.01 -13.39
N ALA A 104 -12.16 13.01 -14.71
CA ALA A 104 -13.40 13.15 -15.47
C ALA A 104 -14.35 11.96 -15.25
N ASP A 105 -15.58 12.07 -15.74
CA ASP A 105 -16.51 10.95 -15.75
C ASP A 105 -15.97 9.79 -16.62
N GLY A 106 -15.93 8.60 -16.04
CA GLY A 106 -15.33 7.41 -16.67
C GLY A 106 -13.80 7.37 -16.63
N GLU A 107 -13.14 8.37 -16.04
CA GLU A 107 -11.70 8.38 -15.85
C GLU A 107 -11.31 7.70 -14.54
N TYR A 108 -10.26 6.88 -14.58
CA TYR A 108 -9.73 6.15 -13.44
C TYR A 108 -8.22 5.94 -13.56
N LEU A 109 -7.57 5.85 -12.40
CA LEU A 109 -6.14 5.60 -12.30
C LEU A 109 -5.83 4.14 -12.70
N THR A 110 -4.87 3.97 -13.62
CA THR A 110 -4.44 2.67 -14.14
C THR A 110 -3.02 2.31 -13.73
N GLU A 111 -2.19 3.30 -13.42
CA GLU A 111 -0.76 3.08 -13.19
C GLU A 111 -0.22 4.00 -12.09
N ALA A 112 0.72 3.48 -11.30
CA ALA A 112 1.55 4.24 -10.38
C ALA A 112 3.04 3.91 -10.58
N THR A 113 3.86 4.92 -10.84
CA THR A 113 5.32 4.83 -10.76
C THR A 113 5.79 5.48 -9.46
N ILE A 114 6.45 4.72 -8.59
CA ILE A 114 6.86 5.17 -7.25
C ILE A 114 8.37 5.02 -7.12
N GLY A 115 9.07 6.14 -6.95
CA GLY A 115 10.51 6.21 -6.77
C GLY A 115 10.88 6.42 -5.30
N GLN A 116 11.84 5.62 -4.81
CA GLN A 116 12.41 5.78 -3.48
C GLN A 116 13.82 6.36 -3.53
N GLY A 117 14.26 6.91 -2.41
CA GLY A 117 15.63 7.38 -2.19
C GLY A 117 16.01 7.34 -0.73
N THR A 118 17.31 7.49 -0.41
CA THR A 118 17.79 7.46 0.97
C THR A 118 17.82 8.86 1.57
N ARG A 119 17.24 9.01 2.77
CA ARG A 119 17.32 10.21 3.60
C ARG A 119 17.61 9.80 5.05
N ASN A 120 18.61 10.42 5.66
CA ASN A 120 18.99 10.19 7.06
C ASN A 120 19.20 8.70 7.41
N GLY A 121 19.73 7.93 6.46
CA GLY A 121 20.01 6.49 6.64
C GLY A 121 18.84 5.54 6.40
N ASP A 122 17.64 6.03 6.05
CA ASP A 122 16.48 5.18 5.73
C ASP A 122 15.85 5.61 4.38
N LYS A 123 14.98 4.76 3.82
CA LYS A 123 14.30 5.01 2.54
C LYS A 123 13.07 5.91 2.73
N ARG A 124 12.82 6.79 1.76
CA ARG A 124 11.62 7.64 1.65
C ARG A 124 11.09 7.61 0.23
N ILE A 125 9.84 8.00 0.05
CA ILE A 125 9.27 8.17 -1.29
C ILE A 125 9.72 9.52 -1.83
N PHE A 126 10.57 9.46 -2.85
CA PHE A 126 11.09 10.65 -3.51
C PHE A 126 10.20 11.09 -4.66
N TYR A 127 9.49 10.16 -5.30
CA TYR A 127 8.69 10.44 -6.50
C TYR A 127 7.44 9.60 -6.55
N VAL A 128 6.35 10.19 -7.02
CA VAL A 128 5.14 9.48 -7.43
C VAL A 128 4.67 10.08 -8.74
N GLU A 129 4.33 9.23 -9.71
CA GLU A 129 3.57 9.57 -10.90
C GLU A 129 2.36 8.63 -11.00
N LEU A 130 1.18 9.18 -11.22
CA LEU A 130 -0.07 8.45 -11.42
C LEU A 130 -0.61 8.76 -12.80
N SER A 131 -1.07 7.73 -13.52
CA SER A 131 -1.64 7.86 -14.86
C SER A 131 -3.03 7.25 -14.96
N THR A 132 -3.86 7.76 -15.88
CA THR A 132 -5.25 7.33 -16.09
C THR A 132 -5.46 6.58 -17.39
N ASN A 133 -6.61 5.91 -17.50
CA ASN A 133 -7.09 5.30 -18.74
C ASN A 133 -7.29 6.29 -19.89
N LEU A 134 -7.37 7.60 -19.61
CA LEU A 134 -7.50 8.65 -20.63
C LEU A 134 -6.16 9.32 -20.98
N GLY A 135 -5.06 8.85 -20.39
CA GLY A 135 -3.71 9.37 -20.65
C GLY A 135 -3.36 10.64 -19.88
N ASN A 136 -4.21 11.08 -18.93
CA ASN A 136 -3.85 12.15 -18.02
C ASN A 136 -2.92 11.62 -16.93
N LYS A 137 -2.12 12.52 -16.35
CA LYS A 137 -1.17 12.17 -15.30
C LYS A 137 -0.97 13.29 -14.29
N VAL A 138 -0.51 12.91 -13.10
CA VAL A 138 0.04 13.82 -12.08
C VAL A 138 1.31 13.23 -11.53
N GLU A 139 2.31 14.07 -11.31
CA GLU A 139 3.57 13.67 -10.71
C GLU A 139 4.02 14.68 -9.65
N GLY A 140 4.81 14.21 -8.69
CA GLY A 140 5.34 15.02 -7.60
C GLY A 140 6.64 14.46 -7.07
N GLY A 141 7.48 15.35 -6.53
CA GLY A 141 8.79 15.01 -5.97
C GLY A 141 9.91 14.97 -7.01
N GLN A 142 10.95 14.17 -6.75
CA GLN A 142 12.17 14.06 -7.56
C GLN A 142 12.38 12.62 -8.02
N LYS A 143 12.33 12.39 -9.32
CA LYS A 143 12.46 11.05 -9.92
C LYS A 143 13.81 10.42 -9.54
N THR A 144 13.77 9.14 -9.20
CA THR A 144 14.95 8.35 -8.84
C THR A 144 15.09 7.14 -9.77
N SER A 145 16.28 6.54 -9.80
CA SER A 145 16.52 5.29 -10.54
C SER A 145 15.94 4.05 -9.84
N ASP A 146 15.80 4.10 -8.52
CA ASP A 146 15.24 3.05 -7.67
C ASP A 146 13.73 3.27 -7.55
N GLN A 147 12.97 2.64 -8.44
CA GLN A 147 11.53 2.81 -8.58
C GLN A 147 10.83 1.49 -8.91
N ILE A 148 9.55 1.40 -8.54
CA ILE A 148 8.63 0.37 -9.00
C ILE A 148 7.56 0.98 -9.90
N LYS A 149 7.05 0.16 -10.82
CA LYS A 149 5.90 0.45 -11.66
C LYS A 149 4.78 -0.52 -11.29
N LEU A 150 3.61 0.02 -10.98
CA LEU A 150 2.43 -0.72 -10.54
C LEU A 150 1.31 -0.48 -11.55
N GLU A 151 0.81 -1.55 -12.15
CA GLU A 151 -0.26 -1.51 -13.15
C GLU A 151 -1.50 -2.19 -12.58
N ALA A 152 -2.66 -1.52 -12.71
CA ALA A 152 -3.94 -2.11 -12.36
C ALA A 152 -4.22 -3.31 -13.28
N PRO A 153 -4.68 -4.46 -12.74
CA PRO A 153 -5.10 -5.59 -13.57
C PRO A 153 -6.17 -5.19 -14.59
N ALA A 154 -6.28 -5.95 -15.68
CA ALA A 154 -7.32 -5.72 -16.67
C ALA A 154 -8.72 -5.75 -16.02
N GLY A 155 -9.51 -4.70 -16.23
CA GLY A 155 -10.82 -4.55 -15.59
C GLY A 155 -10.76 -4.05 -14.14
N TRP A 156 -9.64 -3.49 -13.69
CA TRP A 156 -9.45 -2.93 -12.34
C TRP A 156 -8.88 -1.51 -12.42
N TYR A 157 -8.91 -0.81 -11.29
CA TYR A 157 -8.36 0.54 -11.14
C TYR A 157 -7.69 0.71 -9.78
N ILE A 158 -6.78 1.69 -9.66
CA ILE A 158 -6.22 2.11 -8.38
C ILE A 158 -7.28 2.91 -7.61
N ALA A 159 -7.70 2.36 -6.48
CA ALA A 159 -8.83 2.81 -5.69
C ALA A 159 -8.44 3.41 -4.35
N GLY A 160 -7.17 3.40 -3.96
CA GLY A 160 -6.67 3.92 -2.70
C GLY A 160 -5.23 3.51 -2.44
N PHE A 161 -4.70 3.85 -1.27
CA PHE A 161 -3.30 3.65 -0.93
C PHE A 161 -3.12 2.96 0.41
N TYR A 162 -1.93 2.40 0.61
CA TYR A 162 -1.49 1.91 1.90
C TYR A 162 0.02 2.08 2.02
N GLY A 163 0.51 2.21 3.25
CA GLY A 163 1.93 2.37 3.48
C GLY A 163 2.26 2.98 4.81
N ARG A 164 3.26 3.87 4.83
CA ARG A 164 3.73 4.54 6.03
C ARG A 164 4.01 6.02 5.74
N ALA A 165 3.62 6.88 6.67
CA ALA A 165 3.82 8.32 6.53
C ALA A 165 4.06 9.01 7.87
N GLY A 166 4.86 10.07 7.82
CA GLY A 166 4.98 11.09 8.86
C GLY A 166 4.67 12.47 8.27
N GLN A 167 5.64 13.38 8.30
CA GLN A 167 5.58 14.61 7.49
C GLN A 167 5.90 14.36 6.00
N GLU A 168 6.46 13.19 5.70
CA GLU A 168 6.72 12.72 4.35
C GLU A 168 6.23 11.28 4.20
N LEU A 169 6.05 10.81 2.96
CA LEU A 169 5.77 9.40 2.70
C LEU A 169 7.04 8.57 2.86
N ASP A 170 6.97 7.57 3.73
CA ASP A 170 8.06 6.65 4.02
C ASP A 170 7.98 5.41 3.13
N LEU A 171 6.77 4.86 2.97
CA LEU A 171 6.48 3.64 2.21
C LEU A 171 5.11 3.77 1.53
N LEU A 172 4.99 3.26 0.31
CA LEU A 172 3.77 3.36 -0.47
C LEU A 172 3.52 2.12 -1.34
N GLY A 173 2.25 1.72 -1.38
CA GLY A 173 1.66 0.84 -2.38
C GLY A 173 0.23 1.28 -2.68
N VAL A 174 -0.43 0.58 -3.60
CA VAL A 174 -1.77 0.89 -4.07
C VAL A 174 -2.74 -0.26 -3.81
N ILE A 175 -4.01 0.10 -3.66
CA ILE A 175 -5.12 -0.83 -3.52
C ILE A 175 -5.92 -0.78 -4.81
N TYR A 176 -6.18 -1.94 -5.40
CA TYR A 176 -7.00 -2.08 -6.60
C TYR A 176 -8.43 -2.52 -6.25
N ARG A 177 -9.40 -2.03 -7.02
CA ARG A 177 -10.78 -2.54 -7.06
C ARG A 177 -11.20 -2.87 -8.50
N PRO A 178 -12.14 -3.80 -8.73
CA PRO A 178 -12.67 -4.07 -10.06
C PRO A 178 -13.46 -2.86 -10.60
N LEU A 179 -13.46 -2.70 -11.92
CA LEU A 179 -14.37 -1.83 -12.64
C LEU A 179 -15.75 -2.50 -12.64
N ASN A 180 -16.60 -2.07 -11.71
CA ASN A 180 -18.04 -2.38 -11.74
C ASN A 180 -18.74 -1.53 -12.81
#